data_AF-A0A957IGK0-F1
#
_entry.id   AF-A0A957IGK0-F1
#
_cell.length_a   1.000
_cell.length_b   1.000
_cell.length_c   1.000
_cell.angle_alpha   90.00
_cell.angle_beta   90.00
_cell.angle_gamma   90.00
#
_symmetry.space_group_name_H-M   'P 1'
#
loop_
_entity.id
_entity.type
_entity.pdbx_description
1 polymer ?
#
loop_
_entity_poly.entity_id
_entity_poly.type
_entity_poly.pdbx_seq_one_letter_code
_entity_poly.pdbx_strand_id
1 'polypeptide(L)'
;DDLRAYLGESLPDYMIPHLFIFLETYPLTPNGKIDRKALPAPEREQFSQTHHFVAPSTAFEEVLAEVWEEVLNLAPIGIHDNFFNLGGHSLLATQVVSRIRDRFEIALPVRHLFEAPTIAQLADRVEQILLAEIEALDDEEAGQLLEEY
;
A
#
# COMPACT_ATOMS: atom_id res chain seq x y z
N ASP A 1 2.26 -15.79 10.25
CA ASP A 1 3.28 -15.50 9.22
C ASP A 1 3.74 -16.71 8.42
N ASP A 2 3.97 -17.86 9.07
CA ASP A 2 4.44 -19.08 8.39
C ASP A 2 3.60 -19.55 7.20
N LEU A 3 2.27 -19.44 7.26
CA LEU A 3 1.38 -19.88 6.18
C LEU A 3 1.49 -19.00 4.91
N ARG A 4 1.69 -17.68 5.10
CA ARG A 4 1.87 -16.75 3.98
C ARG A 4 3.22 -16.99 3.30
N ALA A 5 4.27 -17.16 4.10
CA ALA A 5 5.61 -17.46 3.60
C ALA A 5 5.60 -18.77 2.79
N TYR A 6 4.99 -19.83 3.32
CA TYR A 6 4.83 -21.10 2.63
C TYR A 6 4.08 -20.98 1.29
N LEU A 7 2.99 -20.22 1.24
CA LEU A 7 2.25 -20.01 -0.01
C LEU A 7 3.07 -19.22 -1.03
N GLY A 8 3.90 -18.26 -0.60
CA GLY A 8 4.79 -17.49 -1.47
C GLY A 8 5.88 -18.31 -2.16
N GLU A 9 6.19 -19.51 -1.67
CA GLU A 9 7.12 -20.43 -2.35
C GLU A 9 6.53 -21.04 -3.62
N SER A 10 5.19 -21.06 -3.76
CA SER A 10 4.49 -21.80 -4.81
C SER A 10 3.43 -21.00 -5.57
N LEU A 11 2.99 -19.86 -5.03
CA LEU A 11 1.96 -19.00 -5.60
C LEU A 11 2.52 -17.62 -5.91
N PRO A 12 2.14 -17.01 -7.05
CA PRO A 12 2.35 -15.58 -7.27
C PRO A 12 1.67 -14.75 -6.18
N ASP A 13 2.22 -13.57 -5.86
CA ASP A 13 1.75 -12.70 -4.77
C ASP A 13 0.24 -12.41 -4.83
N TYR A 14 -0.31 -12.19 -6.02
CA TYR A 14 -1.74 -11.90 -6.22
C TYR A 14 -2.68 -13.09 -5.94
N MET A 15 -2.15 -14.31 -5.76
CA MET A 15 -2.90 -15.49 -5.37
C MET A 15 -2.84 -15.77 -3.86
N ILE A 16 -1.99 -15.05 -3.12
CA ILE A 16 -1.82 -15.25 -1.68
C ILE A 16 -2.92 -14.48 -0.94
N PRO A 17 -3.77 -15.14 -0.13
CA PRO A 17 -4.83 -14.47 0.59
C PRO A 17 -4.34 -13.33 1.50
N HIS A 18 -5.11 -12.24 1.55
CA HIS A 18 -4.80 -11.12 2.45
C HIS A 18 -5.10 -11.44 3.92
N LEU A 19 -6.05 -12.34 4.18
CA LEU A 19 -6.43 -12.73 5.54
C LEU A 19 -6.58 -14.25 5.66
N PHE A 20 -6.17 -14.78 6.80
CA PHE A 20 -6.41 -16.16 7.21
C PHE A 20 -7.23 -16.16 8.50
N ILE A 21 -8.41 -16.78 8.46
CA ILE A 21 -9.27 -16.96 9.63
C ILE A 21 -9.26 -18.45 10.00
N PHE A 22 -8.77 -18.76 11.20
CA PHE A 22 -8.82 -20.11 11.73
C PHE A 22 -10.22 -20.41 12.27
N LEU A 23 -10.78 -21.53 11.81
CA LEU A 23 -12.08 -22.03 12.27
C LEU A 23 -11.85 -23.37 12.97
N GLU A 24 -12.44 -23.54 14.15
CA GLU A 24 -12.45 -24.84 14.83
C GLU A 24 -13.27 -25.86 14.03
N THR A 25 -14.38 -25.42 13.43
CA THR A 25 -15.26 -26.24 12.59
C THR A 25 -15.84 -25.44 11.44
N TYR A 26 -16.05 -26.08 10.29
CA TYR A 26 -16.73 -25.45 9.17
C TYR A 26 -18.25 -25.36 9.42
N PRO A 27 -18.88 -24.20 9.17
CA PRO A 27 -20.33 -24.12 9.16
C PRO A 27 -20.86 -24.94 7.97
N LEU A 28 -21.84 -25.80 8.22
CA LEU A 28 -22.43 -26.67 7.22
C LEU A 28 -23.92 -26.37 7.03
N THR A 29 -24.37 -26.43 5.79
CA THR A 29 -25.79 -26.51 5.43
C THR A 29 -26.42 -27.81 5.97
N PRO A 30 -27.76 -27.92 6.04
CA PRO A 30 -28.43 -29.17 6.42
C PRO A 30 -28.05 -30.39 5.55
N ASN A 31 -27.59 -30.15 4.32
CA ASN A 31 -27.13 -31.18 3.40
C ASN A 31 -25.62 -31.50 3.54
N GLY A 32 -24.96 -31.00 4.59
CA GLY A 32 -23.54 -31.27 4.89
C GLY A 32 -22.53 -30.52 4.01
N LYS A 33 -22.95 -29.64 3.11
CA LYS A 33 -22.05 -28.77 2.34
C LYS A 33 -21.62 -27.56 3.17
N ILE A 34 -20.43 -27.01 2.92
CA ILE A 34 -19.97 -25.76 3.55
C ILE A 34 -20.98 -24.64 3.28
N ASP A 35 -21.46 -24.01 4.33
CA ASP A 35 -22.29 -22.82 4.26
C ASP A 35 -21.40 -21.57 4.21
N ARG A 36 -21.12 -21.11 2.99
CA ARG A 36 -20.28 -19.93 2.75
C ARG A 36 -20.86 -18.64 3.32
N LYS A 37 -22.18 -18.55 3.52
CA LYS A 37 -22.84 -17.35 4.07
C LYS A 37 -22.71 -17.27 5.59
N ALA A 38 -22.51 -18.42 6.23
CA ALA A 38 -22.29 -18.53 7.67
C ALA A 38 -20.81 -18.46 8.07
N LEU A 39 -19.89 -18.30 7.10
CA LEU A 39 -18.50 -18.02 7.41
C LEU A 39 -18.39 -16.66 8.11
N PRO A 40 -17.59 -16.54 9.18
CA PRO A 40 -17.40 -15.26 9.84
C PRO A 40 -16.83 -14.23 8.85
N ALA A 41 -17.37 -13.03 8.90
CA ALA A 41 -16.83 -11.92 8.14
C ALA A 41 -15.46 -11.54 8.73
N PRO A 42 -14.49 -11.15 7.90
CA PRO A 42 -13.24 -10.59 8.38
C PRO A 42 -13.51 -9.30 9.15
N GLU A 43 -13.02 -9.21 10.38
CA GLU A 43 -13.09 -7.97 11.16
C GLU A 43 -12.05 -6.99 10.62
N ARG A 44 -12.39 -5.70 10.48
CA ARG A 44 -11.49 -4.70 9.89
C ARG A 44 -10.16 -4.58 10.64
N GLU A 45 -10.22 -4.77 11.96
CA GLU A 45 -9.07 -4.75 12.86
C GLU A 45 -8.07 -5.87 12.54
N GLN A 46 -8.52 -7.00 11.98
CA GLN A 46 -7.66 -8.14 11.64
C GLN A 46 -6.76 -7.88 10.41
N PHE A 47 -7.05 -6.85 9.61
CA PHE A 47 -6.21 -6.47 8.47
C PHE A 47 -4.95 -5.68 8.86
N SER A 48 -4.92 -5.08 10.06
CA SER A 48 -3.79 -4.28 10.57
C SER A 48 -2.88 -5.07 11.55
N GLN A 49 -3.30 -6.27 11.99
CA GLN A 49 -2.70 -6.98 13.14
C GLN A 49 -1.29 -7.57 12.94
N THR A 50 -0.65 -7.43 11.77
CA THR A 50 0.71 -7.99 11.58
C THR A 50 1.83 -7.07 12.07
N HIS A 51 1.59 -5.77 12.27
CA HIS A 51 2.60 -4.83 12.77
C HIS A 51 2.07 -3.98 13.91
N HIS A 52 2.94 -3.65 14.87
CA HIS A 52 2.62 -2.65 15.89
C HIS A 52 2.33 -1.33 15.17
N PHE A 53 1.24 -0.65 15.52
CA PHE A 53 0.92 0.65 14.94
C PHE A 53 2.10 1.62 15.16
N VAL A 54 2.65 2.13 14.06
CA VAL A 54 3.67 3.18 14.05
C VAL A 54 3.09 4.35 13.29
N ALA A 55 2.90 5.48 13.98
CA ALA A 55 2.34 6.69 13.38
C ALA A 55 3.29 7.31 12.34
N PRO A 56 2.76 7.99 11.31
CA PRO A 56 3.53 8.87 10.44
C PRO A 56 4.37 9.87 11.25
N SER A 57 5.60 10.10 10.81
CA SER A 57 6.58 10.94 11.51
C SER A 57 7.21 12.02 10.61
N THR A 58 7.08 11.87 9.29
CA THR A 58 7.54 12.84 8.29
C THR A 58 6.37 13.46 7.53
N ALA A 59 6.58 14.64 6.94
CA ALA A 59 5.56 15.29 6.12
C ALA A 59 5.12 14.44 4.91
N PHE A 60 6.04 13.66 4.31
CA PHE A 60 5.70 12.72 3.24
C PHE A 60 4.80 11.60 3.76
N GLU A 61 5.16 10.97 4.88
CA GLU A 61 4.37 9.91 5.48
C GLU A 61 2.96 10.39 5.89
N GLU A 62 2.85 11.60 6.44
CA GLU A 62 1.57 12.19 6.87
C GLU A 62 0.61 12.36 5.68
N VAL A 63 1.09 12.98 4.59
CA VAL A 63 0.27 13.17 3.37
C VAL A 63 -0.10 11.83 2.73
N LEU A 64 0.82 10.87 2.71
CA LEU A 64 0.56 9.55 2.17
C LEU A 64 -0.48 8.79 3.02
N ALA A 65 -0.38 8.87 4.34
CA ALA A 65 -1.36 8.29 5.25
C ALA A 65 -2.74 8.90 5.03
N GLU A 66 -2.86 10.23 4.97
CA GLU A 66 -4.13 10.93 4.70
C GLU A 66 -4.78 10.42 3.39
N VAL A 67 -4.01 10.35 2.30
CA VAL A 67 -4.50 9.85 1.01
C VAL A 67 -4.98 8.40 1.11
N TRP A 68 -4.26 7.54 1.84
CA TRP A 68 -4.66 6.15 2.02
C TRP A 68 -5.92 6.02 2.86
N GLU A 69 -6.00 6.76 3.96
CA GLU A 69 -7.14 6.74 4.87
C GLU A 69 -8.43 7.19 4.16
N GLU A 70 -8.34 8.22 3.32
CA GLU A 70 -9.45 8.70 2.48
C GLU A 70 -9.90 7.65 1.45
N VAL A 71 -8.96 6.97 0.78
CA VAL A 71 -9.27 6.03 -0.31
C VAL A 71 -9.73 4.68 0.22
N LEU A 72 -9.14 4.19 1.31
CA LEU A 72 -9.49 2.93 1.96
C LEU A 72 -10.67 3.08 2.94
N ASN A 73 -11.04 4.32 3.30
CA ASN A 73 -12.02 4.62 4.33
C ASN A 73 -11.71 3.87 5.64
N LEU A 74 -10.45 3.94 6.04
CA LEU A 74 -9.87 3.23 7.17
C LEU A 74 -8.88 4.17 7.87
N ALA A 75 -9.03 4.36 9.18
CA ALA A 75 -8.11 5.16 9.99
C ALA A 75 -8.08 4.63 11.44
N PRO A 76 -6.93 4.71 12.14
CA PRO A 76 -5.64 5.20 11.64
C PRO A 76 -4.89 4.13 10.82
N ILE A 77 -4.06 4.56 9.88
CA ILE A 77 -3.13 3.67 9.13
C ILE A 77 -1.69 3.90 9.61
N GLY A 78 -1.00 2.83 9.99
CA GLY A 78 0.40 2.86 10.38
C GLY A 78 1.36 2.81 9.17
N ILE A 79 2.57 3.34 9.33
CA ILE A 79 3.51 3.48 8.20
C ILE A 79 4.01 2.16 7.60
N HIS A 80 3.87 1.07 8.36
CA HIS A 80 4.25 -0.29 7.98
C HIS A 80 3.05 -1.15 7.57
N ASP A 81 1.83 -0.61 7.60
CA ASP A 81 0.68 -1.34 7.11
C ASP A 81 0.79 -1.48 5.58
N ASN A 82 0.52 -2.69 5.10
CA ASN A 82 0.58 -2.99 3.67
C ASN A 82 -0.75 -2.63 3.00
N PHE A 83 -0.71 -1.80 1.96
CA PHE A 83 -1.88 -1.32 1.21
C PHE A 83 -2.86 -2.43 0.84
N PHE A 84 -2.35 -3.52 0.30
CA PHE A 84 -3.17 -4.63 -0.20
C PHE A 84 -3.71 -5.48 0.94
N ASN A 85 -2.97 -5.59 2.04
CA ASN A 85 -3.49 -6.23 3.26
C ASN A 85 -4.61 -5.41 3.88
N LEU A 86 -4.61 -4.08 3.76
CA LEU A 86 -5.72 -3.23 4.21
C LEU A 86 -6.97 -3.28 3.31
N GLY A 87 -6.99 -4.16 2.30
CA GLY A 87 -8.08 -4.28 1.33
C GLY A 87 -7.90 -3.44 0.07
N GLY A 88 -6.72 -2.83 -0.11
CA GLY A 88 -6.33 -2.16 -1.35
C GLY A 88 -6.33 -3.13 -2.54
N HIS A 89 -6.81 -2.66 -3.69
CA HIS A 89 -6.79 -3.39 -4.96
C HIS A 89 -6.49 -2.44 -6.12
N SER A 90 -6.34 -2.96 -7.35
CA SER A 90 -5.82 -2.19 -8.50
C SER A 90 -6.56 -0.86 -8.76
N LEU A 91 -7.89 -0.83 -8.63
CA LEU A 91 -8.65 0.42 -8.77
C LEU A 91 -8.32 1.44 -7.67
N LEU A 92 -8.24 1.01 -6.41
CA LEU A 92 -7.85 1.89 -5.30
C LEU A 92 -6.40 2.34 -5.43
N ALA A 93 -5.50 1.44 -5.86
CA ALA A 93 -4.10 1.75 -6.15
C ALA A 93 -3.98 2.87 -7.19
N THR A 94 -4.75 2.80 -8.28
CA THR A 94 -4.79 3.86 -9.29
C THR A 94 -5.30 5.19 -8.70
N GLN A 95 -6.32 5.15 -7.84
CA GLN A 95 -6.84 6.36 -7.18
C GLN A 95 -5.81 6.99 -6.23
N VAL A 96 -5.18 6.17 -5.37
CA VAL A 96 -4.11 6.61 -4.47
C VAL A 96 -2.98 7.26 -5.27
N VAL A 97 -2.46 6.57 -6.28
CA VAL A 97 -1.34 7.08 -7.07
C VAL A 97 -1.71 8.36 -7.81
N SER A 98 -2.94 8.49 -8.33
CA SER A 98 -3.40 9.75 -8.92
C SER A 98 -3.35 10.89 -7.91
N ARG A 99 -3.88 10.69 -6.69
CA ARG A 99 -3.88 11.73 -5.64
C ARG A 99 -2.47 12.10 -5.18
N ILE A 100 -1.56 11.13 -5.07
CA ILE A 100 -0.16 11.38 -4.71
C ILE A 100 0.51 12.24 -5.79
N ARG A 101 0.32 11.91 -7.07
CA ARG A 101 0.84 12.72 -8.17
C ARG A 101 0.34 14.16 -8.12
N ASP A 102 -0.94 14.36 -7.83
CA ASP A 102 -1.52 15.70 -7.74
C ASP A 102 -1.01 16.48 -6.51
N ARG A 103 -0.73 15.80 -5.39
CA ARG A 103 -0.27 16.42 -4.13
C ARG A 103 1.21 16.80 -4.15
N PHE A 104 2.05 15.99 -4.78
CA PHE A 104 3.49 16.20 -4.84
C PHE A 104 3.98 16.72 -6.18
N GLU A 105 3.08 16.87 -7.16
CA GLU A 105 3.38 17.30 -8.53
C GLU A 105 4.38 16.40 -9.29
N ILE A 106 4.56 15.16 -8.83
CA ILE A 106 5.51 14.20 -9.41
C ILE A 106 4.87 13.23 -10.41
N ALA A 107 5.72 12.65 -11.27
CA ALA A 107 5.36 11.47 -12.05
C ALA A 107 5.59 10.18 -11.25
N LEU A 108 4.55 9.66 -10.60
CA LEU A 108 4.60 8.37 -9.88
C LEU A 108 3.88 7.25 -10.66
N PRO A 109 4.59 6.27 -11.23
CA PRO A 109 3.96 5.12 -11.88
C PRO A 109 3.31 4.19 -10.87
N VAL A 110 2.12 3.64 -11.20
CA VAL A 110 1.37 2.72 -10.31
C VAL A 110 2.20 1.53 -9.81
N ARG A 111 3.15 1.02 -10.62
CA ARG A 111 4.04 -0.08 -10.22
C ARG A 111 4.78 0.20 -8.90
N HIS A 112 5.09 1.47 -8.59
CA HIS A 112 5.82 1.83 -7.37
C HIS A 112 5.02 1.46 -6.12
N LEU A 113 3.69 1.57 -6.13
CA LEU A 113 2.85 1.13 -5.01
C LEU A 113 2.85 -0.41 -4.86
N PHE A 114 3.02 -1.15 -5.94
CA PHE A 114 3.14 -2.62 -5.86
C PHE A 114 4.52 -3.05 -5.34
N GLU A 115 5.58 -2.34 -5.72
CA GLU A 115 6.96 -2.61 -5.29
C GLU A 115 7.25 -2.10 -3.86
N ALA A 116 6.60 -1.02 -3.45
CA ALA A 116 6.71 -0.37 -2.15
C ALA A 116 5.30 -0.23 -1.52
N PRO A 117 4.70 -1.34 -1.04
CA PRO A 117 3.30 -1.38 -0.63
C PRO A 117 3.04 -0.88 0.79
N THR A 118 3.97 -0.16 1.43
CA THR A 118 3.76 0.51 2.73
C THR A 118 4.02 2.01 2.60
N ILE A 119 3.45 2.82 3.49
CA ILE A 119 3.66 4.27 3.50
C ILE A 119 5.14 4.62 3.66
N ALA A 120 5.86 3.96 4.58
CA ALA A 120 7.29 4.19 4.78
C ALA A 120 8.10 3.98 3.49
N GLN A 121 7.88 2.84 2.81
CA GLN A 121 8.59 2.54 1.56
C GLN A 121 8.18 3.47 0.42
N LEU A 122 6.91 3.87 0.36
CA LEU A 122 6.42 4.78 -0.68
C LEU A 122 6.91 6.22 -0.46
N ALA A 123 7.06 6.65 0.80
CA ALA A 123 7.64 7.94 1.17
C ALA A 123 9.08 8.05 0.65
N ASP A 124 9.92 7.03 0.88
CA ASP A 124 11.29 6.97 0.35
C ASP A 124 11.32 7.13 -1.19
N ARG A 125 10.35 6.52 -1.89
CA ARG A 125 10.25 6.62 -3.36
C ARG A 125 9.85 8.02 -3.81
N VAL A 126 8.91 8.66 -3.12
CA VAL A 126 8.48 10.03 -3.41
C VAL A 126 9.64 10.99 -3.20
N GLU A 127 10.37 10.85 -2.09
CA GLU A 127 11.54 11.68 -1.78
C GLU A 127 12.65 11.52 -2.84
N GLN A 128 12.94 10.28 -3.26
CA GLN A 128 13.92 10.02 -4.32
C GLN A 128 13.56 10.68 -5.65
N ILE A 129 12.26 10.69 -6.02
CA ILE A 129 11.81 11.32 -7.27
C ILE A 129 11.99 12.83 -7.19
N LEU A 130 11.60 13.44 -6.06
CA LEU A 130 11.74 14.88 -5.85
C LEU A 130 13.21 15.32 -5.85
N LEU A 131 14.10 14.57 -5.21
CA LEU A 131 15.53 14.86 -5.23
C LEU A 131 16.10 14.80 -6.65
N ALA A 132 15.70 13.79 -7.43
CA ALA A 132 16.15 13.67 -8.82
C ALA A 132 15.61 14.81 -9.72
N GLU A 133 14.39 15.29 -9.48
CA GLU A 133 13.82 16.45 -10.19
C GLU A 133 14.58 17.74 -9.85
N ILE A 134 14.97 17.93 -8.59
CA ILE A 134 15.78 19.09 -8.16
C ILE A 134 17.17 19.05 -8.81
N GLU A 135 17.86 17.89 -8.76
CA GLU A 135 19.18 17.73 -9.37
C GLU A 135 19.14 17.99 -10.89
N ALA A 136 18.08 17.55 -11.59
CA ALA A 136 17.92 17.81 -13.01
C ALA A 136 17.70 19.29 -13.35
N LEU A 137 16.98 20.03 -12.49
CA LEU A 137 16.80 21.48 -12.65
C LEU A 137 18.12 22.22 -12.48
N ASP A 138 18.92 21.85 -11.47
CA ASP A 138 20.24 22.46 -11.25
C ASP A 138 21.18 22.24 -12.46
N ASP A 139 21.15 21.05 -13.07
CA ASP A 139 21.92 20.72 -14.27
C ASP A 139 21.45 21.50 -15.52
N GLU A 140 20.12 21.67 -15.70
CA GLU A 140 19.56 22.46 -16.79
C GLU A 140 19.87 23.96 -16.63
N GLU A 141 19.74 24.50 -15.42
CA GLU A 141 20.10 25.90 -15.12
C GLU A 141 21.60 26.15 -15.35
N ALA A 142 22.46 25.21 -14.93
CA ALA A 142 23.89 25.28 -15.22
C ALA A 142 24.20 25.22 -16.72
N GLY A 143 23.49 24.39 -17.48
CA GLY A 143 23.60 24.31 -18.94
C GLY A 143 23.21 25.61 -19.65
N GLN A 144 22.09 26.22 -19.27
CA GLN A 144 21.62 27.50 -19.84
C GLN A 144 22.62 28.64 -19.58
N LEU A 145 23.20 28.71 -18.38
CA LEU A 145 24.22 29.70 -18.04
C LEU A 145 25.50 29.55 -18.86
N LEU A 146 25.85 28.34 -19.30
CA LEU A 146 27.03 28.09 -20.14
C LEU A 146 26.80 28.39 -21.62
N GLU A 147 25.55 28.33 -22.12
CA GLU A 147 25.21 28.69 -23.51
C GLU A 147 25.07 30.20 -23.75
N GLU A 148 24.89 31.01 -22.69
CA GLU A 148 24.82 32.48 -22.79
C GLU A 148 26.20 33.20 -22.87
N TYR A 149 27.32 32.46 -22.83
CA TYR A 149 28.70 32.99 -22.92
C TYR A 149 29.50 32.42 -24.11
#